data_AF-A0A927UX68-F1
#
_entry.id   AF-A0A927UX68-F1
#
_cell.length_a   1.000
_cell.length_b   1.000
_cell.length_c   1.000
_cell.angle_alpha   90.00
_cell.angle_beta   90.00
_cell.angle_gamma   90.00
#
_symmetry.space_group_name_H-M   'P 1'
#
loop_
_entity.id
_entity.type
_entity.pdbx_description
1 polymer ?
#
loop_
_entity_poly.entity_id
_entity_poly.type
_entity_poly.pdbx_seq_one_letter_code
_entity_poly.pdbx_strand_id
1 'polypeptide(L)'
;MPPESAKCESAVYSEDYVDYIIEYNPRRDNIKQDIERYCIQYINEVQAVLYVPEDNREFLVSNRGYSALPKCYGLLDTEVLQNTGIARLRRQPFFNLYGRGVLIAIIDTGIDYRHPAFVKADNTTKIVAAWNQNDRTGPKPEGISYGTEYSGEDINGALNNGETGPESLIAGSEHGTGIAAIAAGMENEENGFSGMAPDAELVIVKLKEAKKIYKEYYRIPDDARIFQENDIMMGITYALGISKREGKPLVICLGTGTNQGDHNGTGQLSAYLNLLAVNPGIFVCVAAGNETAKAHHYRSGLLDYGEYEDVEMYVGSNSSGFTAEIWGNARSLFAIQIKPPAGDFSGLIDARFEENRTINFSLNDSLVEISVEIIERGSGDELIFIRFVNPNEGLWSVRVILQNEQPGIFDMWLPMDNMLSSETE
;
A
#
# COMPACT_ATOMS: atom_id res chain seq x y z
N MET A 1 0.04 32.26 -14.40
CA MET A 1 0.46 30.87 -14.10
C MET A 1 0.12 30.62 -12.64
N PRO A 2 -0.61 29.54 -12.28
CA PRO A 2 -0.80 29.19 -10.87
C PRO A 2 0.57 28.89 -10.23
N PRO A 3 0.74 29.16 -8.92
CA PRO A 3 1.97 28.84 -8.20
C PRO A 3 2.27 27.34 -8.31
N GLU A 4 3.55 26.98 -8.33
CA GLU A 4 4.07 25.62 -8.52
C GLU A 4 3.38 24.59 -7.61
N SER A 5 3.06 24.98 -6.37
CA SER A 5 2.32 24.17 -5.39
C SER A 5 0.86 23.88 -5.76
N ALA A 6 0.18 24.80 -6.46
CA ALA A 6 -1.21 24.62 -6.89
C ALA A 6 -1.34 23.69 -8.10
N LYS A 7 -0.32 23.68 -8.98
CA LYS A 7 -0.23 22.68 -10.07
C LYS A 7 0.00 21.28 -9.50
N CYS A 8 0.86 21.18 -8.50
CA CYS A 8 1.17 19.91 -7.86
C CYS A 8 -0.04 19.28 -7.17
N GLU A 9 -0.79 20.06 -6.40
CA GLU A 9 -2.01 19.56 -5.76
C GLU A 9 -3.01 18.99 -6.78
N SER A 10 -3.24 19.66 -7.91
CA SER A 10 -4.17 19.15 -8.93
C SER A 10 -3.74 17.81 -9.52
N ALA A 11 -2.44 17.59 -9.70
CA ALA A 11 -1.91 16.35 -10.27
C ALA A 11 -2.08 15.16 -9.30
N VAL A 12 -2.00 15.40 -7.99
CA VAL A 12 -2.16 14.36 -6.95
C VAL A 12 -3.56 13.76 -6.94
N TYR A 13 -4.59 14.55 -7.25
CA TYR A 13 -5.99 14.10 -7.22
C TYR A 13 -6.59 13.78 -8.58
N SER A 14 -5.95 14.18 -9.67
CA SER A 14 -6.48 14.01 -11.02
C SER A 14 -6.24 12.58 -11.53
N GLU A 15 -7.28 11.99 -12.11
CA GLU A 15 -7.23 10.72 -12.84
C GLU A 15 -6.52 10.85 -14.19
N ASP A 16 -6.29 12.08 -14.67
CA ASP A 16 -5.53 12.37 -15.90
C ASP A 16 -4.01 12.35 -15.65
N TYR A 17 -3.57 11.91 -14.47
CA TYR A 17 -2.16 11.83 -14.10
C TYR A 17 -1.84 10.47 -13.51
N VAL A 18 -0.74 9.92 -14.00
CA VAL A 18 -0.10 8.74 -13.43
C VAL A 18 1.01 9.16 -12.47
N ASP A 19 1.03 8.53 -11.31
CA ASP A 19 2.04 8.65 -10.28
C ASP A 19 3.10 7.56 -10.50
N TYR A 20 4.36 7.96 -10.60
CA TYR A 20 5.50 7.05 -10.64
C TYR A 20 6.36 7.24 -9.40
N ILE A 21 6.69 6.16 -8.71
CA ILE A 21 7.73 6.18 -7.68
C ILE A 21 9.06 6.05 -8.41
N ILE A 22 9.92 7.04 -8.25
CA ILE A 22 11.23 7.09 -8.90
C ILE A 22 12.32 7.16 -7.84
N GLU A 23 13.41 6.46 -8.13
CA GLU A 23 14.68 6.69 -7.45
C GLU A 23 15.44 7.82 -8.12
N TYR A 24 16.14 8.62 -7.32
CA TYR A 24 16.94 9.72 -7.83
C TYR A 24 18.20 9.96 -7.00
N ASN A 25 19.21 10.50 -7.67
CA ASN A 25 20.47 10.92 -7.09
C ASN A 25 20.57 12.45 -7.11
N PRO A 26 20.41 13.15 -5.96
CA PRO A 26 20.44 14.61 -5.90
C PRO A 26 21.73 15.25 -6.43
N ARG A 27 22.84 14.48 -6.50
CA ARG A 27 24.15 14.97 -6.96
C ARG A 27 24.42 14.73 -8.44
N ARG A 28 23.73 13.78 -9.07
CA ARG A 28 23.99 13.35 -10.45
C ARG A 28 22.83 13.65 -11.39
N ASP A 29 21.61 13.56 -10.90
CA ASP A 29 20.44 13.62 -11.75
C ASP A 29 20.00 15.07 -11.92
N ASN A 30 19.88 15.49 -13.17
CA ASN A 30 19.36 16.81 -13.50
C ASN A 30 17.83 16.79 -13.50
N ILE A 31 17.24 16.42 -12.35
CA ILE A 31 15.78 16.37 -12.15
C ILE A 31 15.15 17.74 -12.38
N LYS A 32 15.93 18.82 -12.42
CA LYS A 32 15.47 20.16 -12.80
C LYS A 32 14.69 20.20 -14.11
N GLN A 33 15.07 19.41 -15.12
CA GLN A 33 14.31 19.36 -16.37
C GLN A 33 12.95 18.67 -16.22
N ASP A 34 12.83 17.72 -15.30
CA ASP A 34 11.56 17.05 -14.98
C ASP A 34 10.72 17.89 -13.99
N ILE A 35 11.33 18.61 -13.04
CA ILE A 35 10.67 19.57 -12.12
C ILE A 35 10.00 20.71 -12.90
N GLU A 36 10.62 21.19 -13.97
CA GLU A 36 10.04 22.24 -14.81
C GLU A 36 8.81 21.76 -15.60
N ARG A 37 8.66 20.44 -15.80
CA ARG A 37 7.64 19.84 -16.66
C ARG A 37 6.53 19.11 -15.91
N TYR A 38 6.83 18.54 -14.75
CA TYR A 38 5.96 17.64 -13.99
C TYR A 38 5.88 18.06 -12.53
N CYS A 39 4.82 17.63 -11.84
CA CYS A 39 4.81 17.76 -10.39
C CYS A 39 5.68 16.66 -9.76
N ILE A 40 6.48 17.04 -8.75
CA ILE A 40 7.28 16.11 -7.97
C ILE A 40 7.00 16.32 -6.48
N GLN A 41 6.83 15.22 -5.74
CA GLN A 41 6.78 15.19 -4.28
C GLN A 41 7.90 14.30 -3.76
N TYR A 42 8.77 14.85 -2.91
CA TYR A 42 9.89 14.10 -2.37
C TYR A 42 9.43 13.23 -1.19
N ILE A 43 9.72 11.94 -1.28
CA ILE A 43 9.44 11.00 -0.20
C ILE A 43 10.59 11.04 0.81
N ASN A 44 11.81 10.90 0.32
CA ASN A 44 13.04 10.97 1.10
C ASN A 44 14.20 11.45 0.22
N GLU A 45 15.45 11.29 0.68
CA GLU A 45 16.64 11.77 -0.03
C GLU A 45 16.96 11.02 -1.34
N VAL A 46 16.32 9.86 -1.59
CA VAL A 46 16.57 8.98 -2.74
C VAL A 46 15.33 8.58 -3.52
N GLN A 47 14.12 8.80 -2.98
CA GLN A 47 12.84 8.46 -3.61
C GLN A 47 11.93 9.67 -3.73
N ALA A 48 11.23 9.78 -4.85
CA ALA A 48 10.22 10.81 -5.09
C ALA A 48 9.03 10.24 -5.88
N VAL A 49 7.90 10.94 -5.81
CA VAL A 49 6.71 10.71 -6.65
C VAL A 49 6.73 11.71 -7.79
N LEU A 50 6.71 11.22 -9.02
CA LEU A 50 6.58 12.00 -10.23
C LEU A 50 5.14 11.85 -10.76
N TYR A 51 4.42 12.96 -10.88
CA TYR A 51 3.07 12.98 -11.45
C TYR A 51 3.13 13.41 -12.91
N VAL A 52 2.82 12.48 -13.81
CA VAL A 52 2.94 12.65 -15.27
C VAL A 52 1.53 12.67 -15.87
N PRO A 53 1.17 13.67 -16.70
CA PRO A 53 -0.08 13.65 -17.46
C PRO A 53 -0.19 12.39 -18.32
N GLU A 54 -1.36 11.77 -18.29
CA GLU A 54 -1.69 10.59 -19.07
C GLU A 54 -2.00 11.00 -20.53
N ASP A 55 -1.00 10.87 -21.41
CA ASP A 55 -1.09 11.29 -22.83
C ASP A 55 -1.68 10.19 -23.75
N ASN A 56 -2.62 9.36 -23.27
CA ASN A 56 -3.15 8.15 -23.93
C ASN A 56 -2.07 7.08 -24.26
N ARG A 57 -1.00 7.00 -23.48
CA ARG A 57 -0.03 5.90 -23.60
C ARG A 57 -0.31 4.96 -22.46
N GLU A 58 -1.04 3.89 -22.75
CA GLU A 58 -1.50 2.89 -21.78
C GLU A 58 -0.52 2.77 -20.60
N PHE A 59 -0.99 3.21 -19.44
CA PHE A 59 -0.38 2.95 -18.15
C PHE A 59 -0.08 1.44 -18.06
N LEU A 60 1.18 1.05 -18.26
CA LEU A 60 1.62 -0.34 -18.38
C LEU A 60 3.00 -0.51 -17.75
N VAL A 61 3.18 -1.66 -17.08
CA VAL A 61 4.47 -2.16 -16.60
C VAL A 61 5.55 -2.04 -17.69
N SER A 62 5.23 -2.40 -18.93
CA SER A 62 6.13 -2.33 -20.08
C SER A 62 6.74 -0.95 -20.38
N ASN A 63 6.11 0.15 -19.95
CA ASN A 63 6.56 1.49 -20.30
C ASN A 63 7.58 2.06 -19.30
N ARG A 64 7.42 1.77 -18.00
CA ARG A 64 8.19 2.41 -16.92
C ARG A 64 8.80 1.44 -15.91
N GLY A 65 8.42 0.17 -15.96
CA GLY A 65 8.85 -0.84 -15.01
C GLY A 65 7.81 -1.09 -13.94
N TYR A 66 7.65 -2.34 -13.52
CA TYR A 66 6.74 -2.71 -12.43
C TYR A 66 7.06 -1.97 -11.12
N SER A 67 8.33 -1.84 -10.72
CA SER A 67 8.75 -1.11 -9.52
C SER A 67 8.48 0.39 -9.53
N ALA A 68 8.27 0.99 -10.70
CA ALA A 68 7.94 2.41 -10.79
C ALA A 68 6.45 2.68 -10.54
N LEU A 69 5.58 1.66 -10.73
CA LEU A 69 4.14 1.80 -10.52
C LEU A 69 3.79 1.55 -9.06
N PRO A 70 3.16 2.52 -8.38
CA PRO A 70 2.62 2.32 -7.04
C PRO A 70 1.77 1.06 -6.94
N LYS A 71 1.98 0.29 -5.87
CA LYS A 71 1.08 -0.81 -5.51
C LYS A 71 -0.16 -0.31 -4.77
N CYS A 72 -1.20 -1.13 -4.81
CA CYS A 72 -2.45 -0.94 -4.12
C CYS A 72 -2.43 -1.72 -2.80
N TYR A 73 -2.85 -1.06 -1.72
CA TYR A 73 -2.84 -1.59 -0.37
C TYR A 73 -4.26 -1.61 0.21
N GLY A 74 -4.68 -2.75 0.75
CA GLY A 74 -5.96 -2.92 1.42
C GLY A 74 -5.82 -2.86 2.94
N LEU A 75 -6.95 -2.74 3.64
CA LEU A 75 -6.98 -2.77 5.10
C LEU A 75 -6.66 -4.17 5.62
N LEU A 76 -5.88 -4.23 6.70
CA LEU A 76 -5.58 -5.46 7.43
C LEU A 76 -6.32 -5.46 8.76
N ASP A 77 -7.29 -6.36 8.86
CA ASP A 77 -8.12 -6.66 10.02
C ASP A 77 -7.43 -6.53 11.39
N THR A 78 -8.22 -6.00 12.32
CA THR A 78 -7.88 -5.73 13.72
C THR A 78 -8.59 -6.68 14.69
N GLU A 79 -9.48 -7.56 14.22
CA GLU A 79 -10.30 -8.48 15.05
C GLU A 79 -9.47 -9.33 16.01
N VAL A 80 -8.24 -9.71 15.62
CA VAL A 80 -7.35 -10.53 16.45
C VAL A 80 -6.94 -9.80 17.74
N LEU A 81 -6.87 -8.46 17.74
CA LEU A 81 -6.34 -7.71 18.88
C LEU A 81 -7.35 -7.50 20.02
N GLN A 82 -8.67 -7.45 19.73
CA GLN A 82 -9.70 -7.30 20.76
C GLN A 82 -9.79 -8.51 21.71
N ASN A 83 -9.33 -9.69 21.28
CA ASN A 83 -9.36 -10.93 22.05
C ASN A 83 -8.08 -11.24 22.84
N THR A 84 -7.04 -10.41 22.72
CA THR A 84 -5.76 -10.70 23.38
C THR A 84 -5.77 -10.17 24.82
N GLY A 85 -5.62 -11.08 25.79
CA GLY A 85 -5.54 -10.80 27.23
C GLY A 85 -4.29 -10.02 27.69
N ILE A 86 -3.79 -9.08 26.86
CA ILE A 86 -2.58 -8.28 27.08
C ILE A 86 -2.72 -7.29 28.24
N ALA A 87 -3.95 -7.09 28.74
CA ALA A 87 -4.20 -6.41 30.02
C ALA A 87 -3.35 -6.96 31.20
N ARG A 88 -2.79 -8.18 31.09
CA ARG A 88 -1.96 -8.80 32.13
C ARG A 88 -0.46 -8.46 32.10
N LEU A 89 0.11 -7.95 31.01
CA LEU A 89 1.54 -7.58 30.97
C LEU A 89 1.82 -6.17 31.54
N ARG A 90 0.78 -5.34 31.72
CA ARG A 90 0.87 -3.94 32.19
C ARG A 90 1.09 -3.74 33.69
N ARG A 91 1.05 -4.81 34.50
CA ARG A 91 1.14 -4.68 35.97
C ARG A 91 2.48 -5.17 36.51
N GLN A 92 3.59 -4.72 35.92
CA GLN A 92 4.88 -4.75 36.60
C GLN A 92 5.14 -3.36 37.21
N PRO A 93 4.81 -3.14 38.51
CA PRO A 93 4.84 -1.82 39.15
C PRO A 93 6.21 -1.14 39.21
N PHE A 94 7.28 -1.81 38.75
CA PHE A 94 8.64 -1.29 38.78
C PHE A 94 9.04 -0.51 37.51
N PHE A 95 8.36 -0.70 36.38
CA PHE A 95 8.88 -0.19 35.10
C PHE A 95 8.30 1.16 34.66
N ASN A 96 7.10 1.57 35.11
CA ASN A 96 6.46 2.85 34.73
C ASN A 96 6.57 3.20 33.23
N LEU A 97 6.51 2.20 32.34
CA LEU A 97 6.66 2.36 30.90
C LEU A 97 5.29 2.55 30.24
N TYR A 98 4.82 3.79 30.23
CA TYR A 98 3.51 4.17 29.65
C TYR A 98 3.64 4.88 28.27
N GLY A 99 4.85 5.05 27.76
CA GLY A 99 5.10 5.68 26.45
C GLY A 99 5.23 7.21 26.46
N ARG A 100 5.37 7.82 27.65
CA ARG A 100 5.57 9.26 27.78
C ARG A 100 6.78 9.74 26.96
N GLY A 101 6.57 10.76 26.13
CA GLY A 101 7.61 11.36 25.28
C GLY A 101 7.88 10.59 23.98
N VAL A 102 7.04 9.62 23.64
CA VAL A 102 7.09 8.87 22.38
C VAL A 102 5.88 9.24 21.52
N LEU A 103 6.11 9.42 20.22
CA LEU A 103 5.06 9.55 19.23
C LEU A 103 4.72 8.18 18.64
N ILE A 104 3.44 7.92 18.42
CA ILE A 104 2.97 6.80 17.60
C ILE A 104 2.22 7.38 16.41
N ALA A 105 2.74 7.12 15.20
CA ALA A 105 2.08 7.46 13.96
C ALA A 105 1.16 6.33 13.51
N ILE A 106 -0.10 6.66 13.28
CA ILE A 106 -1.11 5.76 12.70
C ILE A 106 -1.35 6.24 11.27
N ILE A 107 -0.86 5.47 10.29
CA ILE A 107 -1.00 5.78 8.87
C ILE A 107 -2.04 4.82 8.30
N ASP A 108 -3.29 5.30 8.24
CA ASP A 108 -4.45 4.45 8.06
C ASP A 108 -5.66 5.30 7.56
N THR A 109 -6.84 5.03 8.09
CA THR A 109 -8.15 5.55 7.67
C THR A 109 -8.56 6.86 8.36
N GLY A 110 -7.71 7.39 9.24
CA GLY A 110 -7.98 8.55 10.08
C GLY A 110 -8.25 8.17 11.53
N ILE A 111 -8.96 9.03 12.25
CA ILE A 111 -9.27 8.82 13.67
C ILE A 111 -10.58 9.51 14.07
N ASP A 112 -11.36 8.86 14.92
CA ASP A 112 -12.35 9.53 15.74
C ASP A 112 -11.67 10.20 16.93
N TYR A 113 -11.24 11.45 16.72
CA TYR A 113 -10.54 12.23 17.76
C TYR A 113 -11.43 12.59 18.96
N ARG A 114 -12.76 12.37 18.87
CA ARG A 114 -13.70 12.59 19.97
C ARG A 114 -13.83 11.40 20.89
N HIS A 115 -13.32 10.24 20.47
CA HIS A 115 -13.42 9.03 21.26
C HIS A 115 -12.71 9.22 22.63
N PRO A 116 -13.31 8.80 23.76
CA PRO A 116 -12.74 9.01 25.10
C PRO A 116 -11.32 8.46 25.29
N ALA A 117 -10.91 7.48 24.48
CA ALA A 117 -9.54 6.97 24.47
C ALA A 117 -8.48 8.00 24.04
N PHE A 118 -8.88 9.14 23.46
CA PHE A 118 -7.98 10.17 22.93
C PHE A 118 -8.24 11.58 23.50
N VAL A 119 -9.26 11.77 24.35
CA VAL A 119 -9.60 13.04 25.03
C VAL A 119 -9.23 12.98 26.52
N LYS A 120 -8.25 13.78 26.94
CA LYS A 120 -7.74 13.85 28.33
C LYS A 120 -8.80 14.43 29.27
N ALA A 121 -8.56 14.28 30.58
CA ALA A 121 -9.46 14.76 31.63
C ALA A 121 -9.68 16.29 31.62
N ASP A 122 -8.75 17.07 31.06
CA ASP A 122 -8.86 18.51 30.87
C ASP A 122 -9.54 18.91 29.54
N ASN A 123 -10.17 17.95 28.86
CA ASN A 123 -10.80 18.08 27.54
C ASN A 123 -9.83 18.44 26.39
N THR A 124 -8.53 18.16 26.56
CA THR A 124 -7.54 18.29 25.49
C THR A 124 -7.22 16.94 24.83
N THR A 125 -6.77 16.95 23.58
CA THR A 125 -6.38 15.75 22.85
C THR A 125 -4.95 15.31 23.18
N LYS A 126 -4.65 14.04 22.93
CA LYS A 126 -3.27 13.52 22.81
C LYS A 126 -2.72 13.47 21.39
N ILE A 127 -3.54 13.84 20.40
CA ILE A 127 -3.12 13.93 19.01
C ILE A 127 -2.33 15.22 18.83
N VAL A 128 -1.05 15.12 18.48
CA VAL A 128 -0.19 16.29 18.29
C VAL A 128 -0.38 16.92 16.92
N ALA A 129 -0.63 16.09 15.91
CA ALA A 129 -0.90 16.51 14.55
C ALA A 129 -1.65 15.41 13.79
N ALA A 130 -2.53 15.80 12.88
CA ALA A 130 -3.26 14.91 11.99
C ALA A 130 -3.24 15.46 10.57
N TRP A 131 -2.92 14.61 9.59
CA TRP A 131 -2.97 14.95 8.18
C TRP A 131 -4.09 14.18 7.48
N ASN A 132 -5.01 14.91 6.86
CA ASN A 132 -6.00 14.34 5.96
C ASN A 132 -5.56 14.56 4.51
N GLN A 133 -5.13 13.48 3.85
CA GLN A 133 -4.69 13.53 2.46
C GLN A 133 -5.83 13.86 1.48
N ASN A 134 -7.09 13.65 1.85
CA ASN A 134 -8.25 13.94 1.01
C ASN A 134 -8.81 15.36 1.19
N ASP A 135 -8.55 16.00 2.32
CA ASP A 135 -9.07 17.34 2.56
C ASP A 135 -8.20 18.39 1.87
N ARG A 136 -8.83 19.29 1.14
CA ARG A 136 -8.17 20.29 0.28
C ARG A 136 -8.47 21.72 0.72
N THR A 137 -9.12 21.87 1.87
CA THR A 137 -9.69 23.16 2.30
C THR A 137 -8.80 23.94 3.26
N GLY A 138 -7.83 23.28 3.89
CA GLY A 138 -7.02 23.85 4.95
C GLY A 138 -5.53 23.99 4.61
N PRO A 139 -4.69 24.26 5.63
CA PRO A 139 -3.26 24.41 5.46
C PRO A 139 -2.61 23.07 5.11
N LYS A 140 -1.67 23.09 4.16
CA LYS A 140 -0.90 21.90 3.76
C LYS A 140 0.23 21.63 4.75
N PRO A 141 0.63 20.36 4.95
CA PRO A 141 1.83 20.06 5.73
C PRO A 141 3.08 20.71 5.14
N GLU A 142 4.07 21.01 5.99
CA GLU A 142 5.34 21.57 5.55
C GLU A 142 6.04 20.63 4.54
N GLY A 143 6.43 21.17 3.38
CA GLY A 143 7.11 20.41 2.32
C GLY A 143 6.21 19.51 1.47
N ILE A 144 4.91 19.42 1.78
CA ILE A 144 3.93 18.61 1.04
C ILE A 144 2.92 19.52 0.34
N SER A 145 2.59 19.22 -0.91
CA SER A 145 1.77 20.12 -1.74
C SER A 145 0.25 19.91 -1.65
N TYR A 146 -0.22 18.92 -0.91
CA TYR A 146 -1.61 18.47 -0.90
C TYR A 146 -2.09 18.03 0.50
N GLY A 147 -3.41 17.84 0.64
CA GLY A 147 -4.05 17.52 1.89
C GLY A 147 -4.14 18.71 2.87
N THR A 148 -4.74 18.47 4.03
CA THR A 148 -4.85 19.43 5.14
C THR A 148 -4.21 18.87 6.41
N GLU A 149 -3.28 19.61 7.01
CA GLU A 149 -2.80 19.38 8.37
C GLU A 149 -3.74 20.05 9.38
N TYR A 150 -4.06 19.31 10.44
CA TYR A 150 -4.74 19.77 11.64
C TYR A 150 -3.79 19.63 12.83
N SER A 151 -3.55 20.72 13.54
CA SER A 151 -2.74 20.72 14.76
C SER A 151 -3.54 20.20 15.95
N GLY A 152 -2.84 19.83 17.02
CA GLY A 152 -3.50 19.56 18.31
C GLY A 152 -4.34 20.74 18.81
N GLU A 153 -3.97 21.99 18.48
CA GLU A 153 -4.76 23.19 18.83
C GLU A 153 -6.08 23.24 18.05
N ASP A 154 -6.07 22.91 16.75
CA ASP A 154 -7.29 22.83 15.93
C ASP A 154 -8.24 21.76 16.48
N ILE A 155 -7.71 20.59 16.86
CA ILE A 155 -8.48 19.50 17.45
C ILE A 155 -9.02 19.89 18.83
N ASN A 156 -8.22 20.55 19.67
CA ASN A 156 -8.68 21.07 20.97
C ASN A 156 -9.78 22.12 20.80
N GLY A 157 -9.67 23.00 19.81
CA GLY A 157 -10.71 23.95 19.45
C GLY A 157 -12.01 23.23 19.07
N ALA A 158 -11.91 22.16 18.29
CA ALA A 158 -13.05 21.33 17.89
C ALA A 158 -13.73 20.62 19.07
N LEU A 159 -12.96 20.07 20.00
CA LEU A 159 -13.48 19.39 21.20
C LEU A 159 -14.25 20.33 22.14
N ASN A 160 -13.84 21.60 22.20
CA ASN A 160 -14.46 22.59 23.09
C ASN A 160 -15.68 23.31 22.47
N ASN A 161 -15.70 23.47 21.15
CA ASN A 161 -16.71 24.30 20.47
C ASN A 161 -17.76 23.51 19.68
N GLY A 162 -17.64 22.18 19.57
CA GLY A 162 -18.71 21.27 19.14
C GLY A 162 -19.13 21.30 17.66
N GLU A 163 -19.04 22.42 16.95
CA GLU A 163 -19.73 22.59 15.65
C GLU A 163 -18.83 22.83 14.43
N THR A 164 -17.51 22.98 14.58
CA THR A 164 -16.58 23.29 13.47
C THR A 164 -15.27 22.50 13.54
N GLY A 165 -15.34 21.23 13.92
CA GLY A 165 -14.18 20.35 13.99
C GLY A 165 -13.80 19.71 12.65
N PRO A 166 -12.62 19.09 12.55
CA PRO A 166 -12.21 18.35 11.36
C PRO A 166 -12.99 17.03 11.22
N GLU A 167 -14.30 17.09 10.95
CA GLU A 167 -15.17 15.92 10.71
C GLU A 167 -14.62 14.98 9.63
N SER A 168 -13.87 15.56 8.69
CA SER A 168 -13.19 14.86 7.63
C SER A 168 -12.20 13.82 8.15
N LEU A 169 -11.66 13.96 9.37
CA LEU A 169 -10.81 12.95 10.02
C LEU A 169 -11.62 11.75 10.50
N ILE A 170 -12.86 11.95 10.95
CA ILE A 170 -13.71 10.93 11.60
C ILE A 170 -14.38 10.02 10.57
N ALA A 171 -14.89 10.57 9.46
CA ALA A 171 -15.71 9.82 8.52
C ALA A 171 -15.00 8.56 7.96
N GLY A 172 -15.47 7.36 8.28
CA GLY A 172 -14.83 6.11 7.85
C GLY A 172 -13.50 5.80 8.55
N SER A 173 -13.27 6.29 9.76
CA SER A 173 -12.00 6.10 10.49
C SER A 173 -11.98 4.91 11.44
N GLU A 174 -12.94 4.00 11.35
CA GLU A 174 -13.17 2.93 12.33
C GLU A 174 -11.91 2.06 12.52
N HIS A 175 -11.25 1.71 11.42
CA HIS A 175 -10.04 0.89 11.41
C HIS A 175 -8.87 1.59 12.11
N GLY A 176 -8.57 2.83 11.74
CA GLY A 176 -7.46 3.61 12.29
C GLY A 176 -7.70 3.99 13.75
N THR A 177 -8.95 4.26 14.11
CA THR A 177 -9.40 4.46 15.49
C THR A 177 -9.14 3.21 16.33
N GLY A 178 -9.44 2.02 15.81
CA GLY A 178 -9.17 0.74 16.46
C GLY A 178 -7.68 0.53 16.73
N ILE A 179 -6.83 0.70 15.71
CA ILE A 179 -5.37 0.58 15.84
C ILE A 179 -4.83 1.61 16.84
N ALA A 180 -5.25 2.87 16.74
CA ALA A 180 -4.84 3.93 17.66
C ALA A 180 -5.24 3.63 19.11
N ALA A 181 -6.43 3.08 19.32
CA ALA A 181 -6.91 2.71 20.65
C ALA A 181 -6.08 1.58 21.25
N ILE A 182 -5.77 0.53 20.47
CA ILE A 182 -4.90 -0.57 20.91
C ILE A 182 -3.48 -0.08 21.19
N ALA A 183 -2.94 0.81 20.35
CA ALA A 183 -1.58 1.30 20.50
C ALA A 183 -1.43 2.27 21.69
N ALA A 184 -2.32 3.26 21.79
CA ALA A 184 -2.15 4.41 22.70
C ALA A 184 -3.45 4.90 23.34
N GLY A 185 -4.53 4.12 23.34
CA GLY A 185 -5.76 4.50 24.02
C GLY A 185 -5.53 4.74 25.51
N MET A 186 -6.06 5.84 26.04
CA MET A 186 -5.94 6.17 27.46
C MET A 186 -6.61 5.13 28.35
N GLU A 187 -6.16 5.08 29.61
CA GLU A 187 -6.77 4.23 30.62
C GLU A 187 -8.20 4.65 30.91
N ASN A 188 -9.10 3.68 30.87
CA ASN A 188 -10.48 3.79 31.31
C ASN A 188 -10.73 2.69 32.34
N GLU A 189 -10.62 3.05 33.62
CA GLU A 189 -10.78 2.12 34.74
C GLU A 189 -12.19 1.53 34.82
N GLU A 190 -13.22 2.32 34.50
CA GLU A 190 -14.63 1.89 34.55
C GLU A 190 -14.91 0.75 33.57
N ASN A 191 -14.33 0.82 32.38
CA ASN A 191 -14.47 -0.19 31.33
C ASN A 191 -13.32 -1.21 31.30
N GLY A 192 -12.34 -1.09 32.21
CA GLY A 192 -11.16 -1.96 32.25
C GLY A 192 -10.29 -1.92 30.99
N PHE A 193 -10.31 -0.80 30.26
CA PHE A 193 -9.63 -0.64 28.96
C PHE A 193 -8.34 0.19 29.08
N SER A 194 -7.34 -0.17 28.28
CA SER A 194 -6.23 0.71 27.93
C SER A 194 -5.43 0.19 26.74
N GLY A 195 -4.88 1.09 25.92
CA GLY A 195 -3.95 0.73 24.84
C GLY A 195 -2.59 0.25 25.37
N MET A 196 -1.56 0.04 24.55
CA MET A 196 -0.26 -0.43 25.05
C MET A 196 0.55 0.69 25.73
N ALA A 197 0.53 1.88 25.16
CA ALA A 197 1.29 3.05 25.58
C ALA A 197 0.34 4.26 25.82
N PRO A 198 -0.37 4.30 26.96
CA PRO A 198 -1.48 5.23 27.17
C PRO A 198 -1.01 6.68 27.40
N ASP A 199 0.28 6.92 27.63
CA ASP A 199 0.88 8.25 27.73
C ASP A 199 1.60 8.67 26.44
N ALA A 200 1.61 7.83 25.40
CA ALA A 200 2.15 8.20 24.09
C ALA A 200 1.23 9.19 23.40
N GLU A 201 1.84 10.07 22.61
CA GLU A 201 1.16 11.06 21.79
C GLU A 201 0.96 10.52 20.36
N LEU A 202 -0.10 10.96 19.69
CA LEU A 202 -0.49 10.40 18.39
C LEU A 202 -0.19 11.37 17.24
N VAL A 203 0.36 10.82 16.16
CA VAL A 203 0.39 11.46 14.84
C VAL A 203 -0.54 10.66 13.94
N ILE A 204 -1.49 11.33 13.29
CA ILE A 204 -2.50 10.63 12.49
C ILE A 204 -2.34 10.98 11.03
N VAL A 205 -2.34 9.98 10.16
CA VAL A 205 -2.45 10.19 8.71
C VAL A 205 -3.68 9.45 8.23
N LYS A 206 -4.65 10.21 7.72
CA LYS A 206 -5.78 9.70 6.97
C LYS A 206 -5.39 9.64 5.51
N LEU A 207 -5.18 8.43 5.03
CA LEU A 207 -4.79 8.16 3.66
C LEU A 207 -5.92 8.51 2.69
N LYS A 208 -5.54 9.01 1.51
CA LYS A 208 -6.46 9.09 0.39
C LYS A 208 -6.61 7.73 -0.28
N GLU A 209 -7.77 7.47 -0.86
CA GLU A 209 -7.92 6.26 -1.67
C GLU A 209 -7.07 6.35 -2.94
N ALA A 210 -6.66 5.18 -3.43
CA ALA A 210 -5.96 5.04 -4.69
C ALA A 210 -6.78 5.65 -5.83
N LYS A 211 -6.10 6.30 -6.78
CA LYS A 211 -6.77 6.83 -7.97
C LYS A 211 -7.45 5.70 -8.74
N LYS A 212 -8.59 6.00 -9.37
CA LYS A 212 -9.36 5.02 -10.14
C LYS A 212 -8.54 4.35 -11.23
N ILE A 213 -7.64 5.10 -11.88
CA ILE A 213 -6.75 4.53 -12.90
C ILE A 213 -5.94 3.33 -12.39
N TYR A 214 -5.53 3.30 -11.11
CA TYR A 214 -4.84 2.13 -10.53
C TYR A 214 -5.80 1.00 -10.19
N LYS A 215 -6.99 1.31 -9.65
CA LYS A 215 -8.01 0.28 -9.40
C LYS A 215 -8.39 -0.41 -10.70
N GLU A 216 -8.62 0.36 -11.77
CA GLU A 216 -8.91 -0.16 -13.12
C GLU A 216 -7.75 -0.97 -13.70
N TYR A 217 -6.51 -0.49 -13.55
CA TYR A 217 -5.31 -1.18 -14.04
C TYR A 217 -5.08 -2.54 -13.36
N TYR A 218 -5.23 -2.59 -12.04
CA TYR A 218 -5.07 -3.80 -11.24
C TYR A 218 -6.38 -4.62 -11.12
N ARG A 219 -7.43 -4.23 -11.85
CA ARG A 219 -8.75 -4.90 -11.87
C ARG A 219 -9.40 -5.03 -10.48
N ILE A 220 -9.18 -4.04 -9.63
CA ILE A 220 -9.74 -3.94 -8.28
C ILE A 220 -11.14 -3.31 -8.37
N PRO A 221 -12.14 -3.79 -7.60
CA PRO A 221 -13.46 -3.17 -7.52
C PRO A 221 -13.42 -1.69 -7.14
N ASP A 222 -14.25 -0.86 -7.77
CA ASP A 222 -14.30 0.59 -7.53
C ASP A 222 -14.63 0.94 -6.07
N ASP A 223 -15.50 0.15 -5.45
CA ASP A 223 -15.97 0.30 -4.07
C ASP A 223 -15.02 -0.32 -3.03
N ALA A 224 -14.00 -1.06 -3.46
CA ALA A 224 -12.98 -1.58 -2.56
C ALA A 224 -12.16 -0.41 -1.98
N ARG A 225 -12.02 -0.39 -0.66
CA ARG A 225 -11.31 0.66 0.05
C ARG A 225 -9.80 0.42 0.02
N ILE A 226 -9.14 0.97 -1.00
CA ILE A 226 -7.74 0.71 -1.33
C ILE A 226 -6.93 2.01 -1.30
N PHE A 227 -5.69 1.93 -0.81
CA PHE A 227 -4.73 3.03 -0.71
C PHE A 227 -3.55 2.81 -1.66
N GLN A 228 -2.90 3.90 -2.04
CA GLN A 228 -1.77 3.86 -2.98
C GLN A 228 -0.43 3.86 -2.22
N GLU A 229 0.56 3.10 -2.69
CA GLU A 229 1.87 2.95 -2.06
C GLU A 229 2.57 4.29 -1.80
N ASN A 230 2.60 5.18 -2.79
CA ASN A 230 3.22 6.50 -2.68
C ASN A 230 2.51 7.39 -1.64
N ASP A 231 1.21 7.25 -1.44
CA ASP A 231 0.47 8.01 -0.42
C ASP A 231 0.81 7.52 0.99
N ILE A 232 1.02 6.21 1.16
CA ILE A 232 1.55 5.62 2.41
C ILE A 232 2.96 6.14 2.68
N MET A 233 3.83 6.12 1.66
CA MET A 233 5.20 6.64 1.76
C MET A 233 5.21 8.13 2.14
N MET A 234 4.36 8.95 1.54
CA MET A 234 4.21 10.36 1.94
C MET A 234 3.67 10.51 3.37
N GLY A 235 2.78 9.61 3.81
CA GLY A 235 2.32 9.53 5.21
C GLY A 235 3.46 9.31 6.20
N ILE A 236 4.42 8.46 5.83
CA ILE A 236 5.63 8.22 6.61
C ILE A 236 6.51 9.49 6.64
N THR A 237 6.71 10.13 5.50
CA THR A 237 7.48 11.39 5.38
C THR A 237 6.89 12.48 6.27
N TYR A 238 5.56 12.62 6.28
CA TYR A 238 4.85 13.52 7.18
C TYR A 238 5.15 13.20 8.65
N ALA A 239 4.96 11.94 9.07
CA ALA A 239 5.19 11.52 10.46
C ALA A 239 6.63 11.76 10.93
N LEU A 240 7.62 11.52 10.08
CA LEU A 240 9.03 11.83 10.34
C LEU A 240 9.27 13.33 10.51
N GLY A 241 8.60 14.16 9.70
CA GLY A 241 8.60 15.61 9.84
C GLY A 241 8.09 16.06 11.21
N ILE A 242 6.96 15.49 11.66
CA ILE A 242 6.40 15.75 12.99
C ILE A 242 7.37 15.31 14.10
N SER A 243 7.92 14.10 14.01
CA SER A 243 8.90 13.60 14.98
C SER A 243 10.11 14.53 15.13
N LYS A 244 10.63 15.04 14.01
CA LYS A 244 11.72 16.01 14.00
C LYS A 244 11.32 17.35 14.61
N ARG A 245 10.13 17.87 14.30
CA ARG A 245 9.59 19.12 14.85
C ARG A 245 9.40 19.06 16.37
N GLU A 246 8.89 17.93 16.85
CA GLU A 246 8.64 17.68 18.27
C GLU A 246 9.89 17.23 19.06
N GLY A 247 10.95 16.78 18.36
CA GLY A 247 12.16 16.25 18.99
C GLY A 247 11.94 14.94 19.77
N LYS A 248 11.01 14.09 19.31
CA LYS A 248 10.57 12.86 20.02
C LYS A 248 10.80 11.61 19.17
N PRO A 249 11.14 10.45 19.77
CA PRO A 249 11.14 9.16 19.10
C PRO A 249 9.78 8.84 18.48
N LEU A 250 9.78 8.06 17.39
CA LEU A 250 8.59 7.74 16.60
C LEU A 250 8.44 6.23 16.41
N VAL A 251 7.25 5.73 16.70
CA VAL A 251 6.79 4.41 16.26
C VAL A 251 5.82 4.61 15.11
N ILE A 252 6.07 3.97 13.96
CA ILE A 252 5.21 4.01 12.78
C ILE A 252 4.40 2.73 12.75
N CYS A 253 3.08 2.84 12.76
CA CYS A 253 2.15 1.71 12.64
C CYS A 253 1.43 1.77 11.30
N LEU A 254 1.61 0.73 10.48
CA LEU A 254 0.91 0.55 9.21
C LEU A 254 -0.15 -0.55 9.37
N GLY A 255 -1.42 -0.17 9.19
CA GLY A 255 -2.58 -1.08 9.22
C GLY A 255 -2.99 -1.59 7.85
N THR A 256 -2.17 -1.38 6.83
CA THR A 256 -2.46 -1.75 5.44
C THR A 256 -1.40 -2.71 4.90
N GLY A 257 -1.78 -3.52 3.92
CA GLY A 257 -0.92 -4.53 3.29
C GLY A 257 -1.28 -4.79 1.84
N THR A 258 -0.50 -5.62 1.16
CA THR A 258 -0.74 -6.05 -0.22
C THR A 258 -0.05 -7.37 -0.52
N ASN A 259 -0.58 -8.13 -1.49
CA ASN A 259 0.09 -9.30 -2.08
C ASN A 259 0.93 -8.93 -3.30
N GLN A 260 0.83 -7.70 -3.80
CA GLN A 260 1.57 -7.24 -4.96
C GLN A 260 3.06 -7.04 -4.63
N GLY A 261 3.94 -7.65 -5.40
CA GLY A 261 5.39 -7.56 -5.25
C GLY A 261 6.07 -8.91 -5.10
N ASP A 262 7.38 -8.89 -4.91
CA ASP A 262 8.26 -10.06 -4.84
C ASP A 262 8.35 -10.71 -3.44
N HIS A 263 7.85 -10.02 -2.41
CA HIS A 263 7.94 -10.38 -0.99
C HIS A 263 9.38 -10.61 -0.46
N ASN A 264 10.40 -10.13 -1.18
CA ASN A 264 11.81 -10.22 -0.76
C ASN A 264 12.36 -8.92 -0.15
N GLY A 265 11.48 -7.92 0.07
CA GLY A 265 11.83 -6.65 0.72
C GLY A 265 12.52 -5.65 -0.21
N THR A 266 12.39 -5.83 -1.53
CA THR A 266 13.03 -4.98 -2.55
C THR A 266 12.09 -3.93 -3.16
N GLY A 267 10.78 -4.02 -2.88
CA GLY A 267 9.80 -3.01 -3.30
C GLY A 267 10.06 -1.61 -2.72
N GLN A 268 9.44 -0.59 -3.32
CA GLN A 268 9.72 0.82 -3.00
C GLN A 268 9.42 1.16 -1.54
N LEU A 269 8.23 0.78 -1.03
CA LEU A 269 7.89 0.96 0.38
C LEU A 269 8.79 0.12 1.29
N SER A 270 9.08 -1.14 0.93
CA SER A 270 9.94 -2.02 1.72
C SER A 270 11.35 -1.45 1.89
N ALA A 271 11.96 -0.97 0.80
CA ALA A 271 13.26 -0.31 0.83
C ALA A 271 13.24 0.95 1.71
N TYR A 272 12.17 1.74 1.63
CA TYR A 272 12.01 2.92 2.49
C TYR A 272 11.93 2.53 3.97
N LEU A 273 11.10 1.54 4.33
CA LEU A 273 10.98 1.07 5.71
C LEU A 273 12.31 0.49 6.24
N ASN A 274 13.05 -0.25 5.42
CA ASN A 274 14.37 -0.77 5.77
C ASN A 274 15.38 0.35 6.08
N LEU A 275 15.36 1.44 5.29
CA LEU A 275 16.19 2.62 5.55
C LEU A 275 15.83 3.29 6.89
N LEU A 276 14.55 3.28 7.27
CA LEU A 276 14.09 3.87 8.52
C LEU A 276 14.40 2.98 9.73
N ALA A 277 14.31 1.66 9.59
CA ALA A 277 14.48 0.71 10.68
C ALA A 277 15.88 0.72 11.33
N VAL A 278 16.89 1.24 10.63
CA VAL A 278 18.26 1.39 11.15
C VAL A 278 18.49 2.72 11.88
N ASN A 279 17.54 3.66 11.84
CA ASN A 279 17.69 4.98 12.44
C ASN A 279 17.32 4.95 13.94
N PRO A 280 18.23 5.35 14.85
CA PRO A 280 17.93 5.42 16.27
C PRO A 280 16.70 6.30 16.57
N GLY A 281 15.78 5.76 17.38
CA GLY A 281 14.56 6.47 17.77
C GLY A 281 13.40 6.34 16.78
N ILE A 282 13.57 5.63 15.67
CA ILE A 282 12.49 5.26 14.74
C ILE A 282 12.24 3.75 14.85
N PHE A 283 10.98 3.37 15.01
CA PHE A 283 10.54 1.98 15.01
C PHE A 283 9.39 1.83 14.02
N VAL A 284 9.38 0.72 13.28
CA VAL A 284 8.34 0.40 12.29
C VAL A 284 7.61 -0.86 12.76
N CYS A 285 6.28 -0.80 12.79
CA CYS A 285 5.38 -1.91 13.07
C CYS A 285 4.42 -2.08 11.88
N VAL A 286 4.49 -3.23 11.23
CA VAL A 286 3.65 -3.61 10.10
C VAL A 286 2.85 -4.86 10.47
N ALA A 287 1.59 -4.91 10.05
CA ALA A 287 0.79 -6.12 10.20
C ALA A 287 1.22 -7.18 9.16
N ALA A 288 1.11 -8.46 9.52
CA ALA A 288 1.59 -9.57 8.68
C ALA A 288 0.66 -9.93 7.51
N GLY A 289 -0.60 -9.47 7.53
CA GLY A 289 -1.62 -9.80 6.53
C GLY A 289 -2.66 -10.81 7.00
N ASN A 290 -3.78 -10.89 6.27
CA ASN A 290 -4.94 -11.76 6.59
C ASN A 290 -5.22 -12.82 5.52
N GLU A 291 -4.22 -13.09 4.68
CA GLU A 291 -4.37 -13.92 3.48
C GLU A 291 -4.17 -15.41 3.77
N THR A 292 -3.92 -15.76 5.04
CA THR A 292 -3.90 -17.16 5.46
C THR A 292 -5.25 -17.81 5.21
N ALA A 293 -5.24 -19.01 4.61
CA ALA A 293 -6.43 -19.77 4.25
C ALA A 293 -7.33 -19.13 3.16
N LYS A 294 -6.82 -18.13 2.42
CA LYS A 294 -7.48 -17.56 1.24
C LYS A 294 -7.02 -18.19 -0.08
N ALA A 295 -5.99 -19.04 -0.04
CA ALA A 295 -5.40 -19.72 -1.21
C ALA A 295 -4.82 -18.81 -2.31
N HIS A 296 -4.66 -17.50 -2.06
CA HIS A 296 -4.09 -16.54 -3.02
C HIS A 296 -2.55 -16.62 -3.22
N HIS A 297 -1.90 -17.69 -2.77
CA HIS A 297 -0.46 -17.91 -2.98
C HIS A 297 -0.18 -19.37 -3.33
N TYR A 298 0.62 -19.55 -4.38
CA TYR A 298 1.19 -20.84 -4.76
C TYR A 298 2.72 -20.73 -4.79
N ARG A 299 3.40 -21.77 -4.29
CA ARG A 299 4.85 -21.91 -4.42
C ARG A 299 5.18 -23.24 -5.06
N SER A 300 6.00 -23.20 -6.11
CA SER A 300 6.37 -24.40 -6.85
C SER A 300 7.34 -25.30 -6.11
N GLY A 301 7.47 -26.54 -6.59
CA GLY A 301 8.66 -27.35 -6.36
C GLY A 301 9.90 -26.75 -7.05
N LEU A 302 11.07 -27.38 -6.83
CA LEU A 302 12.25 -27.12 -7.65
C LEU A 302 12.04 -27.76 -9.02
N LEU A 303 12.12 -26.97 -10.08
CA LEU A 303 11.97 -27.41 -11.46
C LEU A 303 13.32 -27.48 -12.16
N ASP A 304 13.52 -28.50 -12.99
CA ASP A 304 14.63 -28.64 -13.95
C ASP A 304 14.20 -28.20 -15.36
N TYR A 305 15.17 -28.03 -16.27
CA TYR A 305 14.91 -27.54 -17.63
C TYR A 305 13.82 -28.34 -18.35
N GLY A 306 12.77 -27.65 -18.81
CA GLY A 306 11.63 -28.23 -19.51
C GLY A 306 10.57 -28.87 -18.60
N GLU A 307 10.81 -28.94 -17.29
CA GLU A 307 9.78 -29.28 -16.30
C GLU A 307 8.81 -28.12 -16.12
N TYR A 308 7.60 -28.46 -15.67
CA TYR A 308 6.53 -27.50 -15.48
C TYR A 308 5.61 -27.92 -14.34
N GLU A 309 4.92 -26.93 -13.78
CA GLU A 309 3.79 -27.12 -12.89
C GLU A 309 2.56 -26.38 -13.44
N ASP A 310 1.39 -26.99 -13.29
CA ASP A 310 0.10 -26.38 -13.61
C ASP A 310 -0.48 -25.79 -12.33
N VAL A 311 -0.58 -24.46 -12.28
CA VAL A 311 -1.27 -23.76 -11.20
C VAL A 311 -2.72 -23.58 -11.61
N GLU A 312 -3.63 -24.23 -10.90
CA GLU A 312 -5.07 -24.11 -11.13
C GLU A 312 -5.64 -23.01 -10.22
N MET A 313 -6.49 -22.17 -10.79
CA MET A 313 -7.21 -21.12 -10.04
C MET A 313 -8.68 -21.14 -10.42
N TYR A 314 -9.56 -21.10 -9.44
CA TYR A 314 -11.00 -21.02 -9.69
C TYR A 314 -11.42 -19.55 -9.74
N VAL A 315 -12.13 -19.17 -10.80
CA VAL A 315 -12.71 -17.83 -10.95
C VAL A 315 -14.21 -17.92 -10.73
N GLY A 316 -14.72 -17.23 -9.71
CA GLY A 316 -16.13 -17.16 -9.41
C GLY A 316 -16.95 -16.34 -10.42
N SER A 317 -18.27 -16.47 -10.32
CA SER A 317 -19.21 -15.79 -11.21
C SER A 317 -19.09 -14.25 -11.12
N ASN A 318 -19.34 -13.55 -12.22
CA ASN A 318 -19.36 -12.08 -12.32
C ASN A 318 -18.04 -11.38 -11.95
N SER A 319 -16.91 -12.05 -12.11
CA SER A 319 -15.60 -11.42 -11.96
C SER A 319 -15.42 -10.27 -12.97
N SER A 320 -15.14 -9.06 -12.47
CA SER A 320 -14.70 -7.95 -13.32
C SER A 320 -13.24 -8.11 -13.76
N GLY A 321 -12.53 -9.08 -13.20
CA GLY A 321 -11.11 -9.31 -13.43
C GLY A 321 -10.29 -9.28 -12.15
N PHE A 322 -9.00 -9.58 -12.32
CA PHE A 322 -7.98 -9.58 -11.27
C PHE A 322 -6.60 -9.60 -11.93
N THR A 323 -5.54 -9.49 -11.12
CA THR A 323 -4.17 -9.70 -11.59
C THR A 323 -3.59 -10.98 -10.99
N ALA A 324 -2.53 -11.50 -11.59
CA ALA A 324 -1.70 -12.52 -10.98
C ALA A 324 -0.23 -12.19 -11.27
N GLU A 325 0.63 -12.45 -10.31
CA GLU A 325 2.06 -12.17 -10.43
C GLU A 325 2.83 -13.45 -10.21
N ILE A 326 3.65 -13.85 -11.19
CA ILE A 326 4.58 -14.97 -11.03
C ILE A 326 5.98 -14.38 -10.89
N TRP A 327 6.65 -14.75 -9.81
CA TRP A 327 7.99 -14.30 -9.48
C TRP A 327 8.95 -15.48 -9.52
N GLY A 328 9.89 -15.44 -10.45
CA GLY A 328 10.95 -16.42 -10.63
C GLY A 328 12.27 -15.90 -10.10
N ASN A 329 13.03 -16.75 -9.40
CA ASN A 329 14.35 -16.36 -8.89
C ASN A 329 15.29 -15.92 -10.03
N ALA A 330 16.10 -14.86 -9.82
CA ALA A 330 16.94 -14.14 -10.80
C ALA A 330 17.89 -14.96 -11.71
N ARG A 331 18.00 -16.27 -11.51
CA ARG A 331 18.80 -17.18 -12.34
C ARG A 331 17.98 -18.10 -13.23
N SER A 332 16.69 -18.20 -12.99
CA SER A 332 15.75 -19.07 -13.69
C SER A 332 14.85 -18.21 -14.56
N LEU A 333 14.47 -18.71 -15.73
CA LEU A 333 13.52 -18.03 -16.61
C LEU A 333 12.35 -18.96 -16.86
N PHE A 334 11.14 -18.45 -16.68
CA PHE A 334 9.90 -19.21 -16.81
C PHE A 334 9.09 -18.70 -18.01
N ALA A 335 8.58 -19.63 -18.81
CA ALA A 335 7.54 -19.35 -19.80
C ALA A 335 6.20 -19.81 -19.25
N ILE A 336 5.12 -19.25 -19.78
CA ILE A 336 3.77 -19.66 -19.39
C ILE A 336 2.91 -20.12 -20.58
N GLN A 337 1.92 -20.96 -20.27
CA GLN A 337 0.75 -21.21 -21.10
C GLN A 337 -0.49 -21.04 -20.25
N ILE A 338 -1.54 -20.44 -20.80
CA ILE A 338 -2.79 -20.20 -20.06
C ILE A 338 -3.90 -20.99 -20.71
N LYS A 339 -4.66 -21.72 -19.91
CA LYS A 339 -5.84 -22.46 -20.34
C LYS A 339 -7.09 -21.88 -19.65
N PRO A 340 -8.13 -21.51 -20.43
CA PRO A 340 -9.40 -21.06 -19.90
C PRO A 340 -10.25 -22.26 -19.41
N PRO A 341 -11.36 -22.02 -18.69
CA PRO A 341 -12.26 -23.08 -18.20
C PRO A 341 -12.76 -24.02 -19.29
N ALA A 342 -13.01 -23.47 -20.48
CA ALA A 342 -13.34 -24.23 -21.67
C ALA A 342 -12.42 -23.81 -22.82
N GLY A 343 -11.59 -24.73 -23.29
CA GLY A 343 -10.68 -24.52 -24.41
C GLY A 343 -9.32 -25.19 -24.22
N ASP A 344 -8.43 -24.90 -25.16
CA ASP A 344 -7.04 -25.34 -25.15
C ASP A 344 -6.12 -24.23 -24.62
N PHE A 345 -4.87 -24.60 -24.33
CA PHE A 345 -3.83 -23.65 -23.93
C PHE A 345 -3.54 -22.60 -25.01
N SER A 346 -3.20 -21.39 -24.59
CA SER A 346 -2.87 -20.21 -25.43
C SER A 346 -1.60 -20.34 -26.30
N GLY A 347 -0.95 -21.50 -26.31
CA GLY A 347 0.40 -21.69 -26.82
C GLY A 347 1.46 -21.16 -25.84
N LEU A 348 2.74 -21.29 -26.20
CA LEU A 348 3.85 -20.83 -25.37
C LEU A 348 3.97 -19.30 -25.41
N ILE A 349 4.13 -18.70 -24.24
CA ILE A 349 4.48 -17.29 -24.04
C ILE A 349 5.87 -17.30 -23.39
N ASP A 350 6.88 -17.03 -24.21
CA ASP A 350 8.29 -17.09 -23.79
C ASP A 350 8.67 -15.91 -22.90
N ALA A 351 9.58 -16.14 -21.96
CA ALA A 351 10.32 -15.09 -21.27
C ALA A 351 11.25 -14.34 -22.24
N ARG A 352 10.75 -13.26 -22.85
CA ARG A 352 11.53 -12.37 -23.71
C ARG A 352 11.50 -10.95 -23.16
N PHE A 353 12.57 -10.20 -23.41
CA PHE A 353 12.62 -8.78 -23.05
C PHE A 353 11.43 -8.04 -23.64
N GLU A 354 10.68 -7.34 -22.78
CA GLU A 354 9.54 -6.49 -23.13
C GLU A 354 8.39 -7.24 -23.85
N GLU A 355 8.25 -8.55 -23.61
CA GLU A 355 7.11 -9.31 -24.12
C GLU A 355 5.81 -8.77 -23.52
N ASN A 356 4.94 -8.25 -24.39
CA ASN A 356 3.58 -7.84 -24.05
C ASN A 356 2.62 -8.55 -24.97
N ARG A 357 1.69 -9.31 -24.39
CA ARG A 357 0.78 -10.14 -25.16
C ARG A 357 -0.63 -10.07 -24.60
N THR A 358 -1.58 -9.78 -25.49
CA THR A 358 -3.01 -9.89 -25.20
C THR A 358 -3.55 -11.14 -25.87
N ILE A 359 -4.18 -12.01 -25.10
CA ILE A 359 -4.83 -13.23 -25.58
C ILE A 359 -6.33 -13.05 -25.41
N ASN A 360 -7.07 -13.25 -26.49
CA ASN A 360 -8.52 -13.26 -26.47
C ASN A 360 -9.03 -14.69 -26.50
N PHE A 361 -9.71 -15.11 -25.43
CA PHE A 361 -10.40 -16.38 -25.36
C PHE A 361 -11.84 -16.18 -25.86
N SER A 362 -12.13 -16.72 -27.05
CA SER A 362 -13.28 -16.33 -27.89
C SER A 362 -14.68 -16.62 -27.33
N LEU A 363 -14.81 -17.21 -26.14
CA LEU A 363 -16.07 -17.21 -25.39
C LEU A 363 -16.10 -15.98 -24.47
N ASN A 364 -17.01 -15.04 -24.73
CA ASN A 364 -17.40 -13.91 -23.87
C ASN A 364 -16.40 -12.76 -23.67
N ASP A 365 -15.56 -12.46 -24.66
CA ASP A 365 -14.61 -11.32 -24.61
C ASP A 365 -13.65 -11.38 -23.40
N SER A 366 -13.34 -12.58 -22.92
CA SER A 366 -12.35 -12.79 -21.86
C SER A 366 -10.95 -12.52 -22.43
N LEU A 367 -10.29 -11.51 -21.89
CA LEU A 367 -8.93 -11.13 -22.29
C LEU A 367 -7.95 -11.45 -21.18
N VAL A 368 -6.77 -11.92 -21.56
CA VAL A 368 -5.64 -12.05 -20.66
C VAL A 368 -4.48 -11.25 -21.22
N GLU A 369 -4.02 -10.28 -20.47
CA GLU A 369 -2.91 -9.40 -20.83
C GLU A 369 -1.69 -9.76 -19.99
N ILE A 370 -0.55 -9.90 -20.64
CA ILE A 370 0.66 -10.45 -20.03
C ILE A 370 1.80 -9.49 -20.35
N SER A 371 2.54 -9.13 -19.31
CA SER A 371 3.78 -8.35 -19.39
C SER A 371 4.89 -9.12 -18.69
N VAL A 372 6.00 -9.35 -19.38
CA VAL A 372 7.17 -10.04 -18.81
C VAL A 372 8.32 -9.05 -18.61
N GLU A 373 8.82 -8.98 -17.37
CA GLU A 373 10.10 -8.37 -17.02
C GLU A 373 11.08 -9.46 -16.59
N ILE A 374 11.96 -9.89 -17.49
CA ILE A 374 12.95 -10.92 -17.19
C ILE A 374 13.97 -10.51 -16.11
N ILE A 375 14.09 -9.20 -15.86
CA ILE A 375 14.83 -8.60 -14.76
C ILE A 375 14.00 -7.40 -14.30
N GLU A 376 13.18 -7.60 -13.27
CA GLU A 376 12.46 -6.52 -12.62
C GLU A 376 13.46 -5.61 -11.87
N ARG A 377 13.31 -4.30 -11.99
CA ARG A 377 14.35 -3.33 -11.62
C ARG A 377 14.64 -3.24 -10.11
N GLY A 378 13.67 -3.57 -9.25
CA GLY A 378 13.84 -3.55 -7.80
C GLY A 378 14.48 -4.83 -7.28
N SER A 379 13.91 -5.98 -7.65
CA SER A 379 14.29 -7.30 -7.16
C SER A 379 15.46 -7.92 -7.91
N GLY A 380 15.57 -7.65 -9.20
CA GLY A 380 16.42 -8.39 -10.13
C GLY A 380 15.89 -9.78 -10.49
N ASP A 381 14.74 -10.17 -9.92
CA ASP A 381 14.03 -11.42 -10.21
C ASP A 381 13.19 -11.26 -11.50
N GLU A 382 12.75 -12.39 -12.07
CA GLU A 382 11.81 -12.37 -13.18
C GLU A 382 10.39 -12.13 -12.65
N LEU A 383 9.65 -11.25 -13.34
CA LEU A 383 8.23 -11.04 -13.13
C LEU A 383 7.44 -11.36 -14.40
N ILE A 384 6.43 -12.23 -14.28
CA ILE A 384 5.37 -12.37 -15.26
C ILE A 384 4.09 -11.80 -14.64
N PHE A 385 3.71 -10.60 -15.10
CA PHE A 385 2.53 -9.89 -14.65
C PHE A 385 1.36 -10.20 -15.58
N ILE A 386 0.28 -10.76 -15.03
CA ILE A 386 -0.88 -11.22 -15.78
C ILE A 386 -2.11 -10.44 -15.31
N ARG A 387 -2.90 -9.91 -16.25
CA ARG A 387 -4.20 -9.29 -15.97
C ARG A 387 -5.31 -10.06 -16.67
N PHE A 388 -6.27 -10.51 -15.89
CA PHE A 388 -7.50 -11.12 -16.38
C PHE A 388 -8.58 -10.06 -16.49
N VAL A 389 -9.09 -9.82 -17.69
CA VAL A 389 -10.14 -8.85 -17.97
C VAL A 389 -11.40 -9.60 -18.35
N ASN A 390 -12.45 -9.43 -17.53
CA ASN A 390 -13.72 -10.17 -17.64
C ASN A 390 -13.50 -11.69 -17.82
N PRO A 391 -12.74 -12.35 -16.93
CA PRO A 391 -12.49 -13.78 -17.05
C PRO A 391 -13.79 -14.58 -16.96
N ASN A 392 -13.89 -15.61 -17.81
CA ASN A 392 -14.96 -16.59 -17.69
C ASN A 392 -14.91 -17.29 -16.33
N GLU A 393 -16.09 -17.54 -15.77
CA GLU A 393 -16.24 -18.35 -14.56
C GLU A 393 -15.71 -19.78 -14.79
N GLY A 394 -15.04 -20.33 -13.79
CA GLY A 394 -14.58 -21.70 -13.76
C GLY A 394 -13.07 -21.83 -13.51
N LEU A 395 -12.58 -23.05 -13.73
CA LEU A 395 -11.19 -23.40 -13.45
C LEU A 395 -10.25 -22.96 -14.58
N TRP A 396 -9.40 -21.98 -14.30
CA TRP A 396 -8.29 -21.60 -15.16
C TRP A 396 -7.04 -22.38 -14.76
N SER A 397 -6.14 -22.62 -15.72
CA SER A 397 -4.84 -23.24 -15.44
C SER A 397 -3.72 -22.42 -16.08
N VAL A 398 -2.73 -22.06 -15.28
CA VAL A 398 -1.49 -21.42 -15.72
C VAL A 398 -0.37 -22.45 -15.60
N ARG A 399 0.10 -22.92 -16.75
CA ARG A 399 1.26 -23.79 -16.83
C ARG A 399 2.52 -22.95 -16.80
N VAL A 400 3.38 -23.15 -15.81
CA VAL A 400 4.66 -22.44 -15.67
C VAL A 400 5.81 -23.41 -15.96
N ILE A 401 6.64 -23.07 -16.94
CA ILE A 401 7.63 -23.98 -17.55
C ILE A 401 9.02 -23.37 -17.41
N LEU A 402 9.97 -24.09 -16.82
CA LEU A 402 11.36 -23.62 -16.73
C LEU A 402 12.06 -23.69 -18.11
N GLN A 403 12.56 -22.56 -18.59
CA GLN A 403 13.12 -22.38 -19.94
C GLN A 403 14.66 -22.38 -19.99
N ASN A 404 15.36 -22.28 -18.87
CA ASN A 404 16.81 -22.29 -18.86
C ASN A 404 17.38 -23.43 -18.00
N GLU A 405 18.67 -23.73 -18.17
CA GLU A 405 19.36 -24.85 -17.50
C GLU A 405 19.66 -24.58 -16.01
N GLN A 406 19.11 -23.51 -15.43
CA GLN A 406 19.27 -23.19 -14.01
C GLN A 406 17.99 -23.61 -13.28
N PRO A 407 18.06 -24.62 -12.39
CA PRO A 407 16.90 -25.05 -11.63
C PRO A 407 16.32 -23.91 -10.80
N GLY A 408 14.99 -23.84 -10.75
CA GLY A 408 14.27 -22.69 -10.25
C GLY A 408 13.04 -23.04 -9.44
N ILE A 409 12.62 -22.08 -8.63
CA ILE A 409 11.33 -22.09 -7.93
C ILE A 409 10.64 -20.79 -8.33
N PHE A 410 9.33 -20.82 -8.46
CA PHE A 410 8.51 -19.63 -8.60
C PHE A 410 7.48 -19.53 -7.48
N ASP A 411 7.09 -18.31 -7.17
CA ASP A 411 5.92 -17.98 -6.36
C ASP A 411 4.88 -17.34 -7.29
N MET A 412 3.59 -17.63 -7.08
CA MET A 412 2.48 -17.00 -7.77
C MET A 412 1.53 -16.38 -6.75
N TRP A 413 1.23 -15.10 -6.88
CA TRP A 413 0.32 -14.37 -6.01
C TRP A 413 -0.91 -13.86 -6.76
N LEU A 414 -2.07 -14.00 -6.13
CA LEU A 414 -3.28 -13.27 -6.46
C LEU A 414 -3.42 -12.04 -5.54
N PRO A 415 -4.18 -11.01 -5.94
CA PRO A 415 -4.53 -9.88 -5.09
C PRO A 415 -5.14 -10.33 -3.77
N MET A 416 -5.13 -9.44 -2.78
CA MET A 416 -5.78 -9.72 -1.50
C MET A 416 -7.28 -9.96 -1.69
N ASP A 417 -7.89 -10.69 -0.76
CA ASP A 417 -9.33 -11.00 -0.78
C ASP A 417 -10.21 -9.75 -0.96
N ASN A 418 -9.86 -8.65 -0.29
CA ASN A 418 -10.56 -7.37 -0.38
C ASN A 418 -10.29 -6.55 -1.65
N MET A 419 -9.50 -7.10 -2.60
CA MET A 419 -9.21 -6.53 -3.91
C MET A 419 -9.83 -7.33 -5.06
N LEU A 420 -10.52 -8.44 -4.75
CA LEU A 420 -11.16 -9.31 -5.74
C LEU A 420 -12.67 -8.99 -5.86
N SER A 421 -13.19 -9.06 -7.09
CA SER A 421 -14.62 -8.82 -7.38
C SER A 421 -15.52 -10.05 -7.23
N SER A 422 -14.91 -11.23 -7.13
CA SER A 422 -15.57 -12.53 -7.01
C SER A 422 -14.71 -13.45 -6.16
N GLU A 423 -15.32 -14.51 -5.61
CA GLU A 423 -14.57 -15.62 -4.99
C GLU A 423 -13.59 -16.20 -6.02
N THR A 424 -12.30 -15.90 -5.85
CA THR A 424 -11.23 -16.31 -6.75
C THR A 424 -10.11 -16.88 -5.91
N GLU A 425 -9.79 -18.16 -6.07
CA GLU A 425 -8.87 -18.91 -5.21
C GLU A 425 -7.89 -19.79 -5.97
#